data_AF-A0A5N8ULT6-F1
#
_entry.id   AF-A0A5N8ULT6-F1
#
_cell.length_a   1.000
_cell.length_b   1.000
_cell.length_c   1.000
_cell.angle_alpha   90.00
_cell.angle_beta   90.00
_cell.angle_gamma   90.00
#
_symmetry.space_group_name_H-M   'P 1'
#
loop_
_entity.id
_entity.type
_entity.pdbx_description
1 polymer ?
#
loop_
_entity_poly.entity_id
_entity_poly.type
_entity_poly.pdbx_seq_one_letter_code
_entity_poly.pdbx_strand_id
1 'polypeptide(L)'
;MRNLTLIGAATVCSLGAWWFTRSTKTTPVTVNSVPNTDFNAVLFPWENTATSSTQPNTGSTMRMPRGLANNNPLNIRENDRVDYDWLGESIVDNDESFEVFDTPFYGIRAAARILKTYRDKRGLNTVEGIINRWAPTHENPTPEYANFVANRAGVSVQQPLSMADYPKVIGAMIHFENGYNPYDETLINSATAQGLA
;
A
#
# COMPACT_ATOMS: atom_id res chain seq x y z
N MET A 1 47.23 -49.18 -12.69
CA MET A 1 46.44 -50.42 -12.51
C MET A 1 45.28 -50.11 -11.55
N ARG A 2 44.08 -50.58 -11.92
CA ARG A 2 42.77 -50.56 -11.21
C ARG A 2 41.86 -49.33 -11.38
N ASN A 3 41.07 -49.44 -12.45
CA ASN A 3 39.65 -49.09 -12.65
C ASN A 3 38.78 -49.13 -11.37
N LEU A 4 37.74 -48.28 -11.27
CA LEU A 4 36.33 -48.68 -11.49
C LEU A 4 35.36 -47.48 -11.48
N THR A 5 34.40 -47.53 -12.39
CA THR A 5 33.27 -46.63 -12.66
C THR A 5 31.98 -47.22 -12.07
N LEU A 6 30.99 -46.39 -11.68
CA LEU A 6 29.52 -46.45 -11.94
C LEU A 6 28.70 -45.83 -10.77
N ILE A 7 27.92 -44.77 -11.02
CA ILE A 7 26.48 -44.68 -11.40
C ILE A 7 25.51 -44.97 -10.24
N GLY A 8 24.60 -44.01 -9.99
CA GLY A 8 23.38 -44.21 -9.21
C GLY A 8 22.51 -42.96 -9.12
N ALA A 9 21.84 -42.57 -10.21
CA ALA A 9 20.65 -41.74 -10.16
C ALA A 9 19.42 -42.67 -10.17
N ALA A 10 18.54 -42.55 -9.16
CA ALA A 10 17.19 -43.10 -9.21
C ALA A 10 16.25 -42.33 -8.26
N THR A 11 15.33 -41.63 -8.91
CA THR A 11 13.98 -41.23 -8.55
C THR A 11 13.32 -41.94 -7.37
N VAL A 12 12.67 -41.18 -6.48
CA VAL A 12 11.53 -41.67 -5.69
C VAL A 12 10.35 -40.74 -5.95
N CYS A 13 9.43 -41.21 -6.79
CA CYS A 13 8.03 -40.77 -6.78
C CYS A 13 7.37 -41.34 -5.52
N SER A 14 6.69 -40.50 -4.75
CA SER A 14 5.68 -40.94 -3.79
C SER A 14 4.38 -40.19 -4.06
N LEU A 15 3.41 -40.97 -4.52
CA LEU A 15 2.02 -40.62 -4.82
C LEU A 15 1.18 -40.59 -3.53
N GLY A 16 0.14 -39.74 -3.54
CA GLY A 16 -1.04 -39.84 -2.67
C GLY A 16 -0.90 -39.16 -1.30
N ALA A 17 -1.90 -38.52 -0.72
CA ALA A 17 -3.33 -38.67 -0.93
C ALA A 17 -4.07 -37.36 -0.64
N TRP A 18 -5.09 -37.13 -1.47
CA TRP A 18 -6.17 -36.20 -1.26
C TRP A 18 -6.99 -36.63 -0.05
N TRP A 19 -7.24 -35.72 0.88
CA TRP A 19 -8.31 -35.87 1.86
C TRP A 19 -9.19 -34.62 1.83
N PHE A 20 -10.40 -34.81 1.34
CA PHE A 20 -11.53 -33.91 1.52
C PHE A 20 -11.86 -33.78 3.02
N THR A 21 -11.95 -32.57 3.54
CA THR A 21 -12.80 -32.28 4.70
C THR A 21 -13.81 -31.20 4.35
N ARG A 22 -15.06 -31.50 4.71
CA ARG A 22 -16.30 -30.95 4.18
C ARG A 22 -16.49 -29.48 4.57
N SER A 23 -16.95 -28.72 3.60
CA SER A 23 -17.62 -27.42 3.77
C SER A 23 -18.87 -27.60 4.64
N THR A 24 -18.94 -26.89 5.77
CA THR A 24 -20.19 -26.73 6.52
C THR A 24 -20.88 -25.46 6.04
N LYS A 25 -21.80 -25.66 5.09
CA LYS A 25 -22.82 -24.70 4.67
C LYS A 25 -23.79 -24.46 5.85
N THR A 26 -23.76 -23.26 6.44
CA THR A 26 -24.83 -22.77 7.32
C THR A 26 -25.74 -21.82 6.55
N THR A 27 -27.04 -22.11 6.59
CA THR A 27 -28.18 -21.40 5.99
C THR A 27 -28.53 -20.10 6.74
N PRO A 28 -29.33 -19.18 6.14
CA PRO A 28 -29.37 -17.77 6.50
C PRO A 28 -30.26 -17.50 7.73
N VAL A 29 -29.91 -16.46 8.49
CA VAL A 29 -30.73 -15.93 9.59
C VAL A 29 -31.49 -14.69 9.11
N THR A 30 -32.79 -14.73 9.39
CA THR A 30 -33.89 -13.81 9.10
C THR A 30 -33.60 -12.32 9.29
N VAL A 31 -33.98 -11.52 8.28
CA VAL A 31 -34.11 -10.07 8.36
C VAL A 31 -35.35 -9.74 9.20
N ASN A 32 -35.16 -9.11 10.36
CA ASN A 32 -36.24 -8.45 11.09
C ASN A 32 -36.03 -6.94 11.01
N SER A 33 -36.96 -6.31 10.30
CA SER A 33 -37.13 -4.87 10.13
C SER A 33 -37.22 -4.16 11.48
N VAL A 34 -36.32 -3.21 11.74
CA VAL A 34 -36.49 -2.26 12.84
C VAL A 34 -37.31 -1.09 12.29
N PRO A 35 -38.42 -0.68 12.94
CA PRO A 35 -39.16 0.50 12.49
C PRO A 35 -38.31 1.74 12.73
N ASN A 36 -38.11 2.53 11.67
CA ASN A 36 -37.53 3.86 11.75
C ASN A 36 -38.48 4.75 12.55
N THR A 37 -38.19 4.97 13.83
CA THR A 37 -38.87 5.98 14.64
C THR A 37 -38.21 7.32 14.35
N ASP A 38 -38.73 8.02 13.34
CA ASP A 38 -38.41 9.42 13.08
C ASP A 38 -38.91 10.27 14.26
N PHE A 39 -37.98 10.95 14.94
CA PHE A 39 -38.23 11.77 16.13
C PHE A 39 -38.68 13.20 15.81
N ASN A 40 -38.96 13.55 14.54
CA ASN A 40 -39.34 14.93 14.18
C ASN A 40 -40.86 15.16 13.97
N ALA A 41 -41.72 14.21 14.35
CA ALA A 41 -43.16 14.36 14.17
C ALA A 41 -43.89 14.99 15.35
N VAL A 42 -43.48 16.17 15.83
CA VAL A 42 -44.41 17.07 16.54
C VAL A 42 -43.88 18.50 16.51
N LEU A 43 -44.78 19.45 16.24
CA LEU A 43 -44.64 20.91 16.28
C LEU A 43 -44.57 21.59 14.89
N PHE A 44 -45.80 21.86 14.40
CA PHE A 44 -46.26 22.94 13.51
C PHE A 44 -46.81 22.52 12.11
N PRO A 45 -48.13 22.68 11.88
CA PRO A 45 -48.82 22.36 10.62
C PRO A 45 -49.13 23.61 9.79
N TRP A 46 -48.58 23.68 8.56
CA TRP A 46 -48.92 24.53 7.38
C TRP A 46 -47.57 24.79 6.66
N GLU A 47 -47.30 24.48 5.39
CA GLU A 47 -48.07 24.35 4.16
C GLU A 47 -47.51 23.23 3.29
N ASN A 48 -48.40 22.59 2.53
CA ASN A 48 -48.03 21.79 1.37
C ASN A 48 -47.89 22.74 0.17
N THR A 49 -46.66 23.08 -0.22
CA THR A 49 -46.37 23.55 -1.58
C THR A 49 -45.26 22.70 -2.19
N ALA A 50 -45.61 22.02 -3.26
CA ALA A 50 -44.66 21.29 -4.08
C ALA A 50 -43.72 22.27 -4.78
N THR A 51 -42.45 22.25 -4.39
CA THR A 51 -41.34 22.78 -5.18
C THR A 51 -40.22 21.76 -5.19
N SER A 52 -39.92 21.30 -6.40
CA SER A 52 -38.77 20.45 -6.73
C SER A 52 -37.48 21.11 -6.24
N SER A 53 -36.77 20.49 -5.29
CA SER A 53 -35.32 20.62 -5.18
C SER A 53 -34.75 19.44 -4.39
N THR A 54 -33.93 18.66 -5.10
CA THR A 54 -32.73 17.96 -4.64
C THR A 54 -32.72 17.49 -3.18
N GLN A 55 -33.03 16.21 -3.00
CA GLN A 55 -32.59 15.44 -1.84
C GLN A 55 -31.06 15.58 -1.70
N PRO A 56 -30.52 16.00 -0.54
CA PRO A 56 -29.10 15.89 -0.29
C PRO A 56 -28.78 14.40 -0.15
N ASN A 57 -28.30 13.80 -1.23
CA ASN A 57 -27.74 12.45 -1.20
C ASN A 57 -26.41 12.51 -0.44
N THR A 58 -26.47 12.40 0.89
CA THR A 58 -25.31 12.20 1.76
C THR A 58 -24.81 10.76 1.65
N GLY A 59 -24.42 10.37 0.43
CA GLY A 59 -23.59 9.22 0.14
C GLY A 59 -22.19 9.69 -0.19
N SER A 60 -21.46 10.24 0.79
CA SER A 60 -20.03 10.52 0.63
C SER A 60 -19.28 9.19 0.55
N THR A 61 -19.26 8.60 -0.64
CA THR A 61 -18.31 7.54 -0.97
C THR A 61 -16.92 8.12 -0.74
N MET A 62 -16.24 7.67 0.32
CA MET A 62 -14.85 8.03 0.55
C MET A 62 -14.06 7.54 -0.66
N ARG A 63 -13.79 8.44 -1.62
CA ARG A 63 -13.00 8.10 -2.80
C ARG A 63 -11.62 7.68 -2.32
N MET A 64 -11.23 6.44 -2.64
CA MET A 64 -9.90 5.95 -2.27
C MET A 64 -8.83 6.89 -2.86
N PRO A 65 -7.79 7.26 -2.07
CA PRO A 65 -6.62 7.96 -2.59
C PRO A 65 -6.03 7.25 -3.81
N ARG A 66 -5.57 8.02 -4.80
CA ARG A 66 -5.02 7.50 -6.06
C ARG A 66 -3.88 6.50 -5.85
N GLY A 67 -2.95 6.80 -4.94
CA GLY A 67 -1.84 5.89 -4.64
C GLY A 67 -2.30 4.52 -4.16
N LEU A 68 -3.38 4.46 -3.37
CA LEU A 68 -3.98 3.19 -2.94
C LEU A 68 -4.75 2.51 -4.07
N ALA A 69 -5.45 3.28 -4.92
CA ALA A 69 -6.17 2.74 -6.07
C ALA A 69 -5.23 2.14 -7.14
N ASN A 70 -4.05 2.74 -7.34
CA ASN A 70 -3.05 2.29 -8.31
C ASN A 70 -2.10 1.23 -7.75
N ASN A 71 -2.31 0.76 -6.51
CA ASN A 71 -1.34 -0.06 -5.77
C ASN A 71 0.07 0.55 -5.72
N ASN A 72 0.15 1.87 -5.77
CA ASN A 72 1.37 2.69 -5.75
C ASN A 72 1.31 3.65 -4.55
N PRO A 73 1.51 3.15 -3.32
CA PRO A 73 1.15 3.92 -2.13
C PRO A 73 1.99 5.17 -1.89
N LEU A 74 3.13 5.31 -2.56
CA LEU A 74 4.00 6.49 -2.47
C LEU A 74 4.03 7.32 -3.75
N ASN A 75 3.04 7.14 -4.64
CA ASN A 75 2.88 7.94 -5.85
C ASN A 75 4.18 8.00 -6.69
N ILE A 76 4.84 6.86 -6.90
CA ILE A 76 6.00 6.74 -7.79
C ILE A 76 5.55 7.15 -9.20
N ARG A 77 6.28 8.07 -9.81
CA ARG A 77 5.95 8.64 -11.12
C ARG A 77 6.58 7.83 -12.22
N GLU A 78 5.86 7.76 -13.33
CA GLU A 78 6.40 7.36 -14.62
C GLU A 78 7.65 8.19 -14.95
N ASN A 79 8.59 7.57 -15.66
CA ASN A 79 9.77 8.25 -16.17
C ASN A 79 9.79 8.21 -17.69
N ASP A 80 9.52 9.37 -18.29
CA ASP A 80 9.47 9.58 -19.74
C ASP A 80 10.78 9.25 -20.48
N ARG A 81 11.90 9.14 -19.77
CA ARG A 81 13.22 8.85 -20.34
C ARG A 81 13.71 7.44 -20.08
N VAL A 82 13.15 6.75 -19.09
CA VAL A 82 13.61 5.43 -18.65
C VAL A 82 12.38 4.61 -18.30
N ASP A 83 12.09 3.64 -19.16
CA ASP A 83 11.18 2.56 -18.85
C ASP A 83 11.84 1.67 -17.78
N TYR A 84 11.35 1.77 -16.55
CA TYR A 84 11.80 0.92 -15.46
C TYR A 84 10.95 -0.33 -15.46
N ASP A 85 11.52 -1.46 -15.89
CA ASP A 85 10.86 -2.77 -15.79
C ASP A 85 10.68 -3.16 -14.30
N TRP A 86 9.58 -2.69 -13.72
CA TRP A 86 9.26 -2.96 -12.33
C TRP A 86 8.62 -4.33 -12.25
N LEU A 87 9.19 -5.18 -11.39
CA LEU A 87 8.51 -6.42 -11.04
C LEU A 87 7.12 -6.12 -10.47
N GLY A 88 6.09 -6.60 -11.17
CA GLY A 88 4.69 -6.45 -10.81
C GLY A 88 4.05 -5.15 -11.27
N GLU A 89 4.65 -4.47 -12.24
CA GLU A 89 4.01 -3.41 -13.02
C GLU A 89 2.76 -3.94 -13.73
N SER A 90 1.68 -3.18 -13.67
CA SER A 90 0.40 -3.55 -14.25
C SER A 90 0.46 -3.41 -15.77
N ILE A 91 0.02 -4.44 -16.49
CA ILE A 91 -0.13 -4.39 -17.96
C ILE A 91 -1.19 -3.35 -18.37
N VAL A 92 -2.17 -3.12 -17.49
CA VAL A 92 -3.17 -2.07 -17.67
C VAL A 92 -2.70 -0.85 -16.92
N ASP A 93 -2.08 0.07 -17.64
CA ASP A 93 -1.77 1.40 -17.14
C ASP A 93 -2.89 2.37 -17.56
N ASN A 94 -3.60 2.87 -16.56
CA ASN A 94 -4.67 3.86 -16.74
C ASN A 94 -4.27 5.23 -16.19
N ASP A 95 -3.00 5.43 -15.79
CA ASP A 95 -2.51 6.65 -15.17
C ASP A 95 -1.24 7.17 -15.86
N GLU A 96 -1.41 8.14 -16.75
CA GLU A 96 -0.33 8.71 -17.57
C GLU A 96 0.84 9.34 -16.78
N SER A 97 0.71 9.52 -15.46
CA SER A 97 1.70 10.20 -14.63
C SER A 97 2.32 9.34 -13.54
N PHE A 98 1.72 8.20 -13.20
CA PHE A 98 2.10 7.39 -12.05
C PHE A 98 2.05 5.91 -12.36
N GLU A 99 3.10 5.22 -11.93
CA GLU A 99 3.22 3.77 -11.99
C GLU A 99 1.97 3.09 -11.40
N VAL A 100 1.49 2.06 -12.09
CA VAL A 100 0.40 1.20 -11.61
C VAL A 100 0.96 -0.19 -11.37
N PHE A 101 0.71 -0.74 -10.19
CA PHE A 101 1.18 -2.08 -9.84
C PHE A 101 0.03 -3.08 -9.73
N ASP A 102 0.32 -4.35 -9.97
CA ASP A 102 -0.65 -5.45 -9.79
C ASP A 102 -1.12 -5.58 -8.33
N THR A 103 -0.22 -5.31 -7.38
CA THR A 103 -0.49 -5.45 -5.95
C THR A 103 0.25 -4.38 -5.14
N PRO A 104 -0.24 -3.98 -3.95
CA PRO A 104 0.45 -3.00 -3.11
C PRO A 104 1.83 -3.47 -2.65
N PHE A 105 2.04 -4.80 -2.60
CA PHE A 105 3.36 -5.38 -2.33
C PHE A 105 4.41 -4.86 -3.32
N TYR A 106 4.07 -4.80 -4.61
CA TYR A 106 5.01 -4.37 -5.65
C TYR A 106 5.28 -2.87 -5.61
N GLY A 107 4.27 -2.03 -5.33
CA GLY A 107 4.47 -0.60 -5.12
C GLY A 107 5.34 -0.28 -3.90
N ILE A 108 5.14 -0.99 -2.79
CA ILE A 108 5.97 -0.84 -1.57
C ILE A 108 7.41 -1.32 -1.84
N ARG A 109 7.56 -2.44 -2.56
CA ARG A 109 8.87 -2.95 -2.99
C ARG A 109 9.60 -1.95 -3.90
N ALA A 110 8.91 -1.35 -4.86
CA ALA A 110 9.47 -0.34 -5.76
C ALA A 110 9.98 0.88 -4.96
N ALA A 111 9.20 1.35 -3.98
CA ALA A 111 9.64 2.39 -3.06
C ALA A 111 10.91 2.01 -2.31
N ALA A 112 10.97 0.80 -1.76
CA ALA A 112 12.16 0.30 -1.06
C ALA A 112 13.40 0.25 -1.99
N ARG A 113 13.25 -0.12 -3.27
CA ARG A 113 14.35 -0.09 -4.27
C ARG A 113 14.85 1.33 -4.53
N ILE A 114 13.96 2.32 -4.57
CA ILE A 114 14.34 3.73 -4.70
C ILE A 114 15.14 4.16 -3.47
N LEU A 115 14.66 3.85 -2.26
CA LEU A 115 15.36 4.18 -1.01
C LEU A 115 16.72 3.45 -0.87
N LYS A 116 16.81 2.20 -1.34
CA LYS A 116 18.08 1.47 -1.47
C LYS A 116 19.06 2.23 -2.35
N THR A 117 18.58 2.74 -3.49
CA THR A 117 19.41 3.53 -4.43
C THR A 117 19.88 4.84 -3.78
N TYR A 118 19.01 5.52 -3.03
CA TYR A 118 19.37 6.74 -2.29
C TYR A 118 20.49 6.45 -1.28
N ARG A 119 20.35 5.37 -0.51
CA ARG A 119 21.37 4.93 0.45
C ARG A 119 22.68 4.57 -0.25
N ASP A 120 22.64 3.62 -1.17
CA ASP A 120 23.84 2.97 -1.72
C ASP A 120 24.61 3.86 -2.70
N LYS A 121 23.91 4.73 -3.45
CA LYS A 121 24.52 5.53 -4.52
C LYS A 121 24.70 6.99 -4.14
N ARG A 122 23.94 7.50 -3.18
CA ARG A 122 23.95 8.93 -2.81
C ARG A 122 24.33 9.16 -1.34
N GLY A 123 24.46 8.11 -0.54
CA GLY A 123 24.71 8.24 0.91
C GLY A 123 23.53 8.85 1.68
N LEU A 124 22.34 8.89 1.07
CA LEU A 124 21.14 9.45 1.68
C LEU A 124 20.45 8.37 2.51
N ASN A 125 20.79 8.32 3.80
CA ASN A 125 20.34 7.28 4.73
C ASN A 125 19.73 7.85 6.02
N THR A 126 19.26 9.10 6.00
CA THR A 126 18.49 9.73 7.08
C THR A 126 17.08 10.05 6.57
N VAL A 127 16.11 10.26 7.47
CA VAL A 127 14.76 10.68 7.06
C VAL A 127 14.83 12.00 6.29
N GLU A 128 15.62 12.95 6.78
CA GLU A 128 15.87 14.23 6.10
C GLU A 128 16.37 14.03 4.66
N GLY A 129 17.45 13.26 4.48
CA GLY A 129 18.04 13.03 3.17
C GLY A 129 17.11 12.30 2.20
N ILE A 130 16.32 11.35 2.73
CA ILE A 130 15.32 10.62 1.94
C ILE A 130 14.21 11.57 1.48
N ILE A 131 13.56 12.29 2.40
CA ILE A 131 12.42 13.15 2.08
C ILE A 131 12.84 14.31 1.18
N ASN A 132 14.01 14.90 1.43
CA ASN A 132 14.53 15.99 0.60
C ASN A 132 14.75 15.57 -0.86
N ARG A 133 15.10 14.31 -1.08
CA ARG A 133 15.26 13.75 -2.42
C ARG A 133 13.94 13.27 -3.02
N TRP A 134 13.05 12.71 -2.20
CA TRP A 134 11.77 12.14 -2.61
C TRP A 134 10.79 13.21 -3.10
N ALA A 135 10.70 14.33 -2.39
CA ALA A 135 9.80 15.43 -2.70
C ALA A 135 10.58 16.77 -2.73
N PRO A 136 11.38 17.03 -3.78
CA PRO A 136 12.17 18.25 -3.89
C PRO A 136 11.27 19.42 -4.30
N THR A 137 10.62 20.10 -3.36
CA THR A 137 9.99 21.40 -3.62
C THR A 137 11.02 22.54 -3.55
N HIS A 138 10.91 23.48 -4.48
CA HIS A 138 11.86 24.57 -4.73
C HIS A 138 12.02 25.58 -3.57
N GLU A 139 11.30 25.44 -2.46
CA GLU A 139 11.50 26.26 -1.25
C GLU A 139 11.53 25.45 0.06
N ASN A 140 12.05 24.23 -0.02
CA ASN A 140 12.24 23.23 1.03
C ASN A 140 11.16 22.13 0.98
N PRO A 141 11.56 20.85 0.94
CA PRO A 141 10.73 19.78 1.51
C PRO A 141 10.29 20.24 2.90
N THR A 142 8.99 20.30 3.14
CA THR A 142 8.43 20.86 4.37
C THR A 142 9.02 20.10 5.57
N PRO A 143 9.70 20.76 6.53
CA PRO A 143 10.14 20.14 7.78
C PRO A 143 9.06 19.27 8.43
N GLU A 144 7.80 19.62 8.21
CA GLU A 144 6.61 18.87 8.57
C GLU A 144 6.61 17.42 8.05
N TYR A 145 7.00 17.17 6.78
CA TYR A 145 7.04 15.81 6.22
C TYR A 145 8.13 14.99 6.90
N ALA A 146 9.35 15.50 6.96
CA ALA A 146 10.47 14.80 7.60
C ALA A 146 10.19 14.54 9.10
N ASN A 147 9.66 15.53 9.81
CA ASN A 147 9.27 15.39 11.22
C ASN A 147 8.15 14.38 11.41
N PHE A 148 7.12 14.41 10.57
CA PHE A 148 6.01 13.44 10.63
C PHE A 148 6.54 12.00 10.48
N VAL A 149 7.37 11.77 9.45
CA VAL A 149 7.92 10.45 9.15
C VAL A 149 8.83 9.98 10.27
N ALA A 150 9.73 10.83 10.74
CA ALA A 150 10.66 10.51 11.83
C ALA A 150 9.92 10.15 13.13
N ASN A 151 8.96 11.00 13.53
CA ASN A 151 8.16 10.78 14.74
C ASN A 151 7.37 9.47 14.67
N ARG A 152 6.74 9.20 13.52
CA ARG A 152 5.92 7.99 13.35
C ARG A 152 6.77 6.72 13.21
N ALA A 153 7.97 6.82 12.64
CA ALA A 153 8.91 5.71 12.55
C ALA A 153 9.70 5.46 13.85
N GLY A 154 9.68 6.42 14.80
CA GLY A 154 10.40 6.31 16.07
C GLY A 154 11.91 6.51 15.92
N VAL A 155 12.34 7.38 15.00
CA VAL A 155 13.75 7.70 14.73
C VAL A 155 13.95 9.22 14.73
N SER A 156 15.17 9.71 14.90
CA SER A 156 15.45 11.13 14.69
C SER A 156 15.61 11.46 13.20
N VAL A 157 15.25 12.69 12.82
CA VAL A 157 15.24 13.15 11.42
C VAL A 157 16.63 13.01 10.74
N GLN A 158 17.70 13.32 11.47
CA GLN A 158 19.09 13.26 10.98
C GLN A 158 19.85 11.98 11.41
N GLN A 159 19.20 11.04 12.11
CA GLN A 159 19.84 9.79 12.49
C GLN A 159 20.00 8.87 11.27
N PRO A 160 21.18 8.24 11.07
CA PRO A 160 21.34 7.18 10.08
C PRO A 160 20.40 6.01 10.36
N LEU A 161 19.66 5.59 9.34
CA LEU A 161 18.72 4.48 9.40
C LEU A 161 19.44 3.13 9.35
N SER A 162 19.02 2.22 10.23
CA SER A 162 19.33 0.80 10.13
C SER A 162 18.35 0.11 9.16
N MET A 163 18.66 -1.13 8.76
CA MET A 163 17.77 -1.92 7.90
C MET A 163 16.37 -2.12 8.52
N ALA A 164 16.28 -2.18 9.85
CA ALA A 164 15.02 -2.35 10.57
C ALA A 164 14.14 -1.09 10.60
N ASP A 165 14.69 0.07 10.25
CA ASP A 165 13.96 1.35 10.27
C ASP A 165 13.21 1.60 8.96
N TYR A 166 13.72 1.08 7.83
CA TYR A 166 13.14 1.31 6.50
C TYR A 166 11.66 0.92 6.39
N PRO A 167 11.19 -0.24 6.91
CA PRO A 167 9.77 -0.57 6.86
C PRO A 167 8.90 0.44 7.62
N LYS A 168 9.38 0.93 8.77
CA LYS A 168 8.68 1.94 9.57
C LYS A 168 8.63 3.29 8.86
N VAL A 169 9.74 3.70 8.26
CA VAL A 169 9.85 4.93 7.46
C VAL A 169 8.91 4.87 6.26
N ILE A 170 8.91 3.77 5.50
CA ILE A 170 8.00 3.58 4.36
C ILE A 170 6.54 3.61 4.84
N GLY A 171 6.20 2.87 5.91
CA GLY A 171 4.84 2.88 6.45
C GLY A 171 4.38 4.28 6.92
N ALA A 172 5.29 5.10 7.44
CA ALA A 172 5.02 6.47 7.80
C ALA A 172 4.84 7.38 6.57
N MET A 173 5.68 7.22 5.54
CA MET A 173 5.51 7.93 4.27
C MET A 173 4.16 7.60 3.63
N ILE A 174 3.74 6.33 3.61
CA ILE A 174 2.43 5.92 3.06
C ILE A 174 1.29 6.64 3.77
N HIS A 175 1.38 6.75 5.10
CA HIS A 175 0.39 7.48 5.88
C HIS A 175 0.36 8.96 5.52
N PHE A 176 1.52 9.58 5.36
CA PHE A 176 1.60 10.98 4.98
C PHE A 176 1.00 11.23 3.59
N GLU A 177 1.32 10.39 2.62
CA GLU A 177 0.87 10.51 1.22
C GLU A 177 -0.64 10.30 1.04
N ASN A 178 -1.24 9.39 1.81
CA ASN A 178 -2.64 8.97 1.60
C ASN A 178 -3.57 9.41 2.73
N GLY A 179 -3.05 10.07 3.76
CA GLY A 179 -3.76 10.40 5.01
C GLY A 179 -3.95 9.22 5.97
N TYR A 180 -3.65 8.00 5.53
CA TYR A 180 -3.65 6.79 6.35
C TYR A 180 -2.80 5.70 5.70
N ASN A 181 -2.43 4.68 6.47
CA ASN A 181 -1.76 3.48 5.97
C ASN A 181 -2.69 2.27 6.19
N PRO A 182 -3.25 1.66 5.14
CA PRO A 182 -4.16 0.52 5.26
C PRO A 182 -3.45 -0.83 5.39
N TYR A 183 -2.14 -0.87 5.26
CA TYR A 183 -1.40 -2.12 5.15
C TYR A 183 -0.91 -2.61 6.50
N ASP A 184 -0.96 -3.93 6.71
CA ASP A 184 -0.36 -4.54 7.88
C ASP A 184 1.18 -4.49 7.82
N GLU A 185 1.80 -4.64 8.99
CA GLU A 185 3.26 -4.60 9.11
C GLU A 185 3.94 -5.75 8.36
N THR A 186 3.28 -6.90 8.21
CA THR A 186 3.86 -8.08 7.53
C THR A 186 4.06 -7.79 6.05
N LEU A 187 3.07 -7.19 5.40
CA LEU A 187 3.15 -6.77 4.01
C LEU A 187 4.28 -5.77 3.80
N ILE A 188 4.31 -4.71 4.63
CA ILE A 188 5.34 -3.66 4.52
C ILE A 188 6.73 -4.22 4.75
N ASN A 189 6.92 -5.04 5.79
CA ASN A 189 8.20 -5.66 6.11
C ASN A 189 8.69 -6.56 4.97
N SER A 190 7.82 -7.41 4.44
CA SER A 190 8.19 -8.38 3.40
C SER A 190 8.52 -7.69 2.07
N ALA A 191 7.70 -6.73 1.65
CA ALA A 191 7.93 -5.95 0.43
C ALA A 191 9.19 -5.09 0.55
N THR A 192 9.39 -4.45 1.71
CA THR A 192 10.58 -3.64 1.98
C THR A 192 11.84 -4.51 1.96
N ALA A 193 11.83 -5.66 2.63
CA ALA A 193 12.97 -6.57 2.64
C ALA A 193 13.34 -7.02 1.22
N GLN A 194 12.35 -7.34 0.39
CA GLN A 194 12.61 -7.73 -1.00
C GLN A 194 13.13 -6.56 -1.87
N GLY A 195 12.70 -5.33 -1.60
CA GLY A 195 13.22 -4.16 -2.32
C GLY A 195 14.61 -3.71 -1.87
N LEU A 196 15.00 -4.03 -0.63
CA LEU A 196 16.31 -3.71 -0.05
C LEU A 196 17.39 -4.76 -0.34
N ALA A 197 17.01 -5.98 -0.72
CA ALA A 197 17.92 -7.05 -1.16
C ALA A 197 18.71 -6.64 -2.41
#